data_AF-A0A438GGH2-F1
#
_entry.id   AF-A0A438GGH2-F1
#
_cell.length_a   1.000
_cell.length_b   1.000
_cell.length_c   1.000
_cell.angle_alpha   90.00
_cell.angle_beta   90.00
_cell.angle_gamma   90.00
#
_symmetry.space_group_name_H-M   'P 1'
#
loop_
_entity.id
_entity.type
_entity.pdbx_description
1 polymer ?
#
loop_
_entity_poly.entity_id
_entity_poly.type
_entity_poly.pdbx_seq_one_letter_code
_entity_poly.pdbx_strand_id
1 'polypeptide(L)'
;MYFRVSISEAAIWWHKRCFVPEMYLERTTRRVLIMEWVEGQKLTEVKDLYLIEVGVYSSFNQLLEYGFYHADPHPGNLLRTNDGKLAYLGMLFSLYLLNLA
;
A
#
# COMPACT_ATOMS: atom_id res chain seq x y z
N MET A 1 13.22 -0.06 15.47
CA MET A 1 12.43 1.16 15.74
C MET A 1 11.31 1.16 14.71
N TYR A 2 10.12 0.69 15.09
CA TYR A 2 8.98 0.63 14.16
C TYR A 2 8.25 1.97 14.28
N PHE A 3 8.35 2.80 13.26
CA PHE A 3 7.60 4.04 13.18
C PHE A 3 6.13 3.67 13.00
N ARG A 4 5.29 4.11 13.94
CA ARG A 4 3.84 3.93 13.90
C ARG A 4 3.32 4.91 12.86
N VAL A 5 3.02 4.42 11.65
CA VAL A 5 2.31 5.20 10.65
C VAL A 5 0.98 5.61 11.28
N SER A 6 0.77 6.92 11.43
CA SER A 6 -0.52 7.45 11.88
C SER A 6 -1.52 7.22 10.78
N ILE A 7 -2.65 6.57 11.09
CA ILE A 7 -3.78 6.33 10.17
C ILE A 7 -4.28 7.63 9.52
N SER A 8 -3.98 8.81 10.08
CA SER A 8 -4.28 10.10 9.44
C SER A 8 -3.57 10.29 8.09
N GLU A 9 -2.44 9.62 7.84
CA GLU A 9 -1.75 9.62 6.54
C GLU A 9 -2.33 8.57 5.58
N ALA A 10 -3.06 7.55 6.08
CA ALA A 10 -3.75 6.54 5.25
C ALA A 10 -4.88 7.15 4.39
N ALA A 11 -5.42 8.30 4.79
CA ALA A 11 -6.41 9.05 4.01
C ALA A 11 -5.86 9.64 2.69
N ILE A 12 -4.54 9.74 2.56
CA ILE A 12 -3.87 10.26 1.35
C ILE A 12 -3.87 9.23 0.21
N TRP A 13 -4.10 7.95 0.53
CA TRP A 13 -3.98 6.85 -0.41
C TRP A 13 -5.23 6.60 -1.24
N TRP A 14 -6.26 7.43 -1.05
CA TRP A 14 -7.47 7.43 -1.87
C TRP A 14 -7.21 8.11 -3.19
N HIS A 15 -6.41 7.50 -4.04
CA HIS A 15 -6.56 7.74 -5.46
C HIS A 15 -7.77 6.93 -5.93
N LYS A 16 -8.58 7.44 -6.87
CA LYS A 16 -9.78 6.73 -7.37
C LYS A 16 -9.54 5.28 -7.82
N ARG A 17 -8.27 4.89 -7.97
CA ARG A 17 -7.77 3.68 -8.62
C ARG A 17 -6.87 2.81 -7.75
N CYS A 18 -6.46 3.26 -6.56
CA CYS A 18 -5.70 2.44 -5.60
C CYS A 18 -6.16 2.68 -4.17
N PHE A 19 -5.94 1.71 -3.29
CA PHE A 19 -6.23 1.86 -1.86
C PHE A 19 -5.36 0.94 -1.02
N VAL A 20 -5.41 1.17 0.29
CA VAL A 20 -4.72 0.39 1.32
C VAL A 20 -5.79 -0.16 2.26
N PRO A 21 -5.80 -1.46 2.56
CA PRO A 21 -6.76 -2.03 3.51
C PRO A 21 -6.57 -1.41 4.89
N GLU A 22 -7.67 -1.22 5.62
CA GLU A 22 -7.58 -0.69 6.99
C GLU A 22 -6.82 -1.67 7.90
N MET A 23 -5.94 -1.15 8.76
CA MET A 23 -5.17 -1.96 9.70
C MET A 23 -5.81 -2.01 11.08
N TYR A 24 -6.09 -3.21 11.57
CA TYR A 24 -6.59 -3.42 12.93
C TYR A 24 -5.41 -3.47 13.91
N LEU A 25 -4.87 -2.30 14.24
CA LEU A 25 -3.66 -2.15 15.06
C LEU A 25 -3.79 -2.77 16.46
N GLU A 26 -4.99 -2.73 17.06
CA GLU A 26 -5.27 -3.32 18.38
C GLU A 26 -5.11 -4.85 18.41
N ARG A 27 -5.28 -5.50 17.25
CA ARG A 27 -5.17 -6.96 17.09
C ARG A 27 -3.87 -7.38 16.40
N THR A 28 -3.09 -6.42 15.94
CA THR A 28 -1.78 -6.62 15.33
C THR A 28 -0.73 -6.82 16.42
N THR A 29 0.18 -7.77 16.21
CA THR A 29 1.33 -8.00 17.10
C THR A 29 2.64 -7.77 16.35
N ARG A 30 3.79 -7.87 17.04
CA ARG A 30 5.11 -7.75 16.40
C ARG A 30 5.36 -8.78 15.28
N ARG A 31 4.62 -9.90 15.25
CA ARG A 31 4.81 -11.01 14.29
C ARG A 31 3.62 -11.24 13.36
N VAL A 32 2.47 -10.62 13.64
CA VAL A 32 1.23 -10.87 12.92
C VAL A 32 0.56 -9.53 12.64
N LEU A 33 0.39 -9.20 11.36
CA LEU A 33 -0.42 -8.08 10.89
C LEU A 33 -1.86 -8.54 10.70
N ILE A 34 -2.81 -7.74 11.20
CA ILE A 34 -4.24 -7.93 10.94
C ILE A 34 -4.77 -6.69 10.22
N MET A 35 -5.40 -6.90 9.07
CA MET A 35 -5.93 -5.87 8.21
C MET A 35 -7.28 -6.30 7.61
N GLU A 36 -7.98 -5.35 7.00
CA GLU A 36 -9.20 -5.59 6.24
C GLU A 36 -8.98 -6.67 5.18
N TRP A 37 -9.94 -7.57 5.08
CA TRP A 37 -9.93 -8.62 4.07
C TRP A 37 -10.27 -8.01 2.71
N VAL A 38 -9.37 -8.19 1.74
CA VAL A 38 -9.56 -7.72 0.38
C VAL A 38 -9.63 -8.90 -0.57
N GLU A 39 -10.73 -8.96 -1.33
CA GLU A 39 -10.92 -9.95 -2.38
C GLU A 39 -10.39 -9.46 -3.72
N GLY A 40 -9.71 -10.36 -4.44
CA GLY A 40 -9.26 -10.10 -5.80
C GLY A 40 -8.16 -11.06 -6.25
N GLN A 41 -7.52 -10.70 -7.37
CA GLN A 41 -6.50 -11.50 -8.03
C GLN A 41 -5.12 -10.90 -7.81
N LYS A 42 -4.10 -11.74 -7.59
CA LYS A 42 -2.72 -11.26 -7.49
C LYS A 42 -2.32 -10.56 -8.77
N LEU A 43 -1.66 -9.41 -8.66
CA LEU A 43 -1.23 -8.66 -9.84
C LEU A 43 -0.26 -9.48 -10.73
N THR A 44 0.47 -10.44 -10.17
CA THR A 44 1.32 -11.38 -10.92
C THR A 44 0.56 -12.27 -11.91
N GLU A 45 -0.70 -12.56 -11.61
CA GLU A 45 -1.54 -13.47 -12.40
C GLU A 45 -2.36 -12.69 -13.44
N VAL A 46 -2.48 -11.37 -13.27
CA VAL A 46 -3.22 -10.51 -14.17
C VAL A 46 -2.25 -9.72 -15.05
N LYS A 47 -2.28 -9.97 -16.37
CA LYS A 47 -1.57 -9.14 -17.35
C LYS A 47 -2.35 -7.86 -17.63
N ASP A 48 -2.46 -7.00 -16.62
CA ASP A 48 -3.15 -5.71 -16.69
C ASP A 48 -2.14 -4.57 -16.69
N LEU A 49 -1.73 -4.14 -17.89
CA LEU A 49 -0.75 -3.06 -18.09
C LEU A 49 -1.20 -1.74 -17.44
N TYR A 50 -2.51 -1.52 -17.35
CA TYR A 50 -3.06 -0.31 -16.75
C TYR A 50 -2.81 -0.25 -15.24
N LEU A 51 -2.96 -1.37 -14.53
CA LEU A 51 -2.70 -1.40 -13.09
C LEU A 51 -1.22 -1.30 -12.76
N ILE A 52 -0.35 -1.78 -13.66
CA ILE A 52 1.09 -1.56 -13.56
C ILE A 52 1.39 -0.06 -13.65
N GLU A 53 0.80 0.63 -14.62
CA GLU A 53 0.95 2.08 -14.76
C GLU A 53 0.44 2.83 -13.52
N VAL A 54 -0.75 2.48 -13.01
CA VAL A 54 -1.29 3.03 -11.75
C VAL A 54 -0.34 2.79 -10.59
N GLY A 55 0.26 1.60 -10.49
CA GLY A 55 1.22 1.26 -9.44
C GLY A 55 2.49 2.10 -9.52
N VAL A 56 3.03 2.32 -10.73
CA VAL A 56 4.20 3.17 -10.97
C VAL A 56 3.91 4.62 -10.59
N TYR A 57 2.79 5.18 -11.07
CA TYR A 57 2.38 6.54 -10.70
C TYR A 57 2.16 6.71 -9.20
N SER A 58 1.52 5.73 -8.56
CA SER A 58 1.34 5.74 -7.12
C SER A 58 2.70 5.78 -6.42
N SER A 59 3.63 4.88 -6.75
CA SER A 59 4.97 4.85 -6.15
C SER A 59 5.74 6.18 -6.30
N PHE A 60 5.64 6.85 -7.44
CA PHE A 60 6.24 8.17 -7.63
C PHE A 60 5.58 9.24 -6.76
N ASN A 61 4.24 9.28 -6.66
CA ASN A 61 3.54 10.22 -5.79
C ASN A 61 3.88 10.00 -4.32
N GLN A 62 3.96 8.75 -3.87
CA GLN A 62 4.39 8.41 -2.51
C GLN A 62 5.76 9.05 -2.22
N LEU A 63 6.72 8.85 -3.12
CA LEU A 63 8.09 9.35 -2.98
C LEU A 63 8.18 10.88 -3.05
N LEU A 64 7.59 11.48 -4.08
CA LEU A 64 7.79 12.89 -4.44
C LEU A 64 6.86 13.84 -3.70
N GLU A 65 5.63 13.41 -3.43
CA GLU A 65 4.57 14.27 -2.91
C GLU A 65 4.42 14.13 -1.40
N TYR A 66 4.56 12.89 -0.89
CA TYR A 66 4.30 12.59 0.52
C TYR A 66 5.53 12.17 1.32
N GLY A 67 6.67 11.93 0.65
CA GLY A 67 7.92 11.65 1.32
C GLY A 67 7.97 10.34 2.08
N PHE A 68 7.12 9.39 1.73
CA PHE A 68 7.17 8.03 2.22
C PHE A 68 7.26 7.08 1.02
N TYR A 69 7.77 5.88 1.21
CA TYR A 69 7.87 4.91 0.12
C TYR A 69 7.47 3.53 0.64
N HIS A 70 6.55 2.86 -0.07
CA HIS A 70 6.32 1.44 0.16
C HIS A 70 7.59 0.69 -0.23
N ALA A 71 8.37 0.26 0.76
CA ALA A 71 9.75 -0.22 0.55
C ALA A 71 9.83 -1.56 -0.18
N ASP A 72 8.70 -2.27 -0.31
CA ASP A 72 8.63 -3.59 -0.92
C ASP A 72 7.35 -3.75 -1.76
N PRO A 73 7.23 -3.07 -2.91
CA PRO A 73 6.12 -3.23 -3.84
C PRO A 73 6.31 -4.51 -4.66
N HIS A 74 6.65 -5.61 -4.00
CA HIS A 74 6.73 -6.91 -4.63
C HIS A 74 5.37 -7.25 -5.24
N PRO A 75 5.30 -7.81 -6.46
CA PRO A 75 4.05 -8.16 -7.09
C PRO A 75 3.13 -9.06 -6.25
N GLY A 76 3.69 -9.83 -5.31
CA GLY A 76 2.93 -10.63 -4.35
C GLY A 76 2.15 -9.84 -3.29
N ASN A 77 2.51 -8.58 -3.05
CA ASN A 77 1.82 -7.65 -2.15
C ASN A 77 0.84 -6.73 -2.89
N LEU A 78 0.66 -6.93 -4.21
CA LEU A 78 -0.24 -6.14 -5.03
C LEU A 78 -1.40 -7.01 -5.52
N LEU A 79 -2.60 -6.51 -5.33
CA LEU A 79 -3.82 -7.24 -5.63
C LEU A 79 -4.78 -6.37 -6.45
N ARG A 80 -5.28 -6.94 -7.55
CA ARG A 80 -6.35 -6.36 -8.36
C ARG A 80 -7.68 -6.76 -7.75
N THR A 81 -8.41 -5.80 -7.21
CA THR A 81 -9.73 -6.05 -6.64
C THR A 81 -10.78 -6.28 -7.73
N ASN A 82 -11.91 -6.85 -7.33
CA ASN A 82 -13.02 -7.12 -8.24
C ASN A 82 -13.61 -5.85 -8.89
N ASP A 83 -13.48 -4.70 -8.23
CA ASP A 83 -13.85 -3.37 -8.76
C ASP A 83 -12.75 -2.71 -9.60
N GLY A 84 -11.65 -3.41 -9.89
CA GLY A 84 -10.59 -2.97 -10.80
C GLY A 84 -9.61 -1.96 -10.18
N LYS A 85 -9.53 -1.89 -8.85
CA LYS A 85 -8.53 -1.07 -8.15
C LYS A 85 -7.29 -1.87 -7.81
N LEU A 86 -6.20 -1.15 -7.58
CA LEU A 86 -4.96 -1.71 -7.06
C LEU A 86 -4.93 -1.61 -5.53
N ALA A 87 -4.95 -2.75 -4.86
CA ALA A 87 -4.80 -2.86 -3.41
C ALA A 87 -3.33 -3.15 -3.06
N TYR A 88 -2.80 -2.38 -2.12
CA TYR A 88 -1.46 -2.60 -1.56
C TYR A 88 -1.56 -3.34 -0.23
N LEU A 89 -1.08 -4.58 -0.20
CA LEU A 89 -1.02 -5.41 0.99
C LEU A 89 0.31 -5.20 1.72
N GLY A 90 0.31 -5.31 3.06
CA GLY A 90 1.56 -5.34 3.82
C GLY A 90 2.32 -4.00 3.89
N MET A 91 1.62 -2.88 4.01
CA MET A 91 2.22 -1.54 4.17
C MET A 91 3.01 -1.28 5.47
N LEU A 92 3.20 -2.28 6.33
CA LEU A 92 3.97 -2.12 7.57
C LEU A 92 5.45 -1.76 7.34
N PHE A 93 5.96 -1.93 6.11
CA PHE A 93 7.33 -1.60 5.72
C PHE A 93 7.44 -0.29 4.92
N SER A 94 6.58 0.69 5.16
CA SER A 94 6.77 2.01 4.57
C SER A 94 7.93 2.76 5.23
N LEU A 95 8.90 3.20 4.42
CA LEU A 95 10.04 4.03 4.85
C LEU A 95 9.62 5.50 4.78
N TYR A 96 9.80 6.26 5.86
CA TYR A 96 9.71 7.72 5.83
C TYR A 96 11.02 8.29 5.33
N LEU A 97 11.00 8.95 4.17
CA LEU A 97 12.18 9.54 3.55
C LEU A 97 12.34 11.04 3.91
N LEU A 98 11.27 11.71 4.36
CA LEU A 98 11.30 13.16 4.65
C LEU A 98 11.52 13.58 6.12
N ASN A 99 12.11 12.72 6.96
CA ASN A 99 12.59 13.12 8.30
C ASN A 99 14.13 13.12 8.43
N LEU A 100 14.82 13.24 7.30
CA LEU A 100 16.24 13.58 7.26
C LEU A 100 16.35 15.00 6.69
N ALA A 101 16.26 15.98 7.58
CA ALA A 101 16.89 17.27 7.35
C ALA A 101 18.41 17.09 7.22
#